data_AF-A0A317HIG0-F1
#
_entry.id   AF-A0A317HIG0-F1
#
_cell.length_a   1.000
_cell.length_b   1.000
_cell.length_c   1.000
_cell.angle_alpha   90.00
_cell.angle_beta   90.00
_cell.angle_gamma   90.00
#
_symmetry.space_group_name_H-M   'P 1'
#
loop_
_entity.id
_entity.type
_entity.pdbx_description
1 polymer ?
#
loop_
_entity_poly.entity_id
_entity_poly.type
_entity_poly.pdbx_seq_one_letter_code
_entity_poly.pdbx_strand_id
1 'polypeptide(L)'
;AAAIGAMSLTQLRAKSADEVQKGLRGSGMIVDGWVIPEDLSVTFAQSRQNDVDVLVGSNKDEGTFVLRGPTADQWISRVRARWGDLADAYLKKYPAGSDAEASASSQAAFSDEMTWHMRLYAELQAKRGRRAYLYYFTHEPPTDPDKPNLRATHTAEIPYVFNNLKPVRVYPDGSSPELAAKSKSDRDLAEAISSYWVNFARTGDPNGKGLAAWPVYRDRATGRAMILGDRLTIEAAPDNEKLALYDALYAKQDN
;
A
#
# COMPACT_ATOMS: atom_id res chain seq x y z
N ALA A 1 19.50 -17.85 -11.63
CA ALA A 1 20.92 -18.14 -11.91
C ALA A 1 21.09 -18.88 -13.24
N ALA A 2 20.38 -20.00 -13.45
CA ALA A 2 20.45 -20.77 -14.70
C ALA A 2 20.12 -19.97 -15.97
N ALA A 3 19.18 -19.01 -15.88
CA ALA A 3 18.80 -18.11 -16.98
C ALA A 3 19.96 -17.25 -17.54
N ILE A 4 21.05 -17.08 -16.78
CA ILE A 4 22.26 -16.34 -17.23
C ILE A 4 23.49 -17.25 -17.35
N GLY A 5 23.29 -18.56 -17.42
CA GLY A 5 24.38 -19.53 -17.51
C GLY A 5 25.22 -19.65 -16.23
N ALA A 6 24.70 -19.23 -15.08
CA ALA A 6 25.33 -19.47 -13.78
C ALA A 6 24.59 -20.59 -13.04
N MET A 7 25.26 -21.72 -12.83
CA MET A 7 24.73 -22.89 -12.11
C MET A 7 25.22 -22.96 -10.66
N SER A 8 26.12 -22.07 -10.25
CA SER A 8 26.61 -21.96 -8.87
C SER A 8 26.73 -20.50 -8.41
N LEU A 9 26.78 -20.29 -7.10
CA LEU A 9 27.03 -18.96 -6.52
C LEU A 9 28.38 -18.38 -6.95
N THR A 10 29.41 -19.22 -7.09
CA THR A 10 30.73 -18.80 -7.58
C THR A 10 30.64 -18.25 -9.01
N GLN A 11 29.95 -18.98 -9.90
CA GLN A 11 29.73 -18.51 -11.28
C GLN A 11 28.87 -17.24 -11.32
N LEU A 12 27.89 -17.12 -10.41
CA LEU A 12 27.06 -15.93 -10.32
C LEU A 12 27.85 -14.70 -9.84
N ARG A 13 28.71 -14.86 -8.83
CA ARG A 13 29.57 -13.79 -8.30
C ARG A 13 30.66 -13.35 -9.27
N ALA A 14 31.04 -14.20 -10.23
CA ALA A 14 32.00 -13.86 -11.27
C ALA A 14 31.41 -12.99 -12.39
N LYS A 15 30.09 -12.84 -12.46
CA LYS A 15 29.41 -11.99 -13.44
C LYS A 15 29.42 -10.53 -13.01
N SER A 16 29.39 -9.63 -13.99
CA SER A 16 29.19 -8.21 -13.72
C SER A 16 27.79 -7.94 -13.17
N ALA A 17 27.64 -6.85 -12.40
CA ALA A 17 26.34 -6.41 -11.90
C ALA A 17 25.33 -6.21 -13.05
N ASP A 18 25.80 -5.69 -14.18
CA ASP A 18 25.02 -5.47 -15.40
C ASP A 18 24.43 -6.77 -15.97
N GLU A 19 25.23 -7.84 -16.06
CA GLU A 19 24.76 -9.15 -16.52
C GLU A 19 23.72 -9.75 -15.56
N VAL A 20 23.96 -9.60 -14.26
CA VAL A 20 23.05 -10.09 -13.21
C VAL A 20 21.72 -9.34 -13.28
N GLN A 21 21.75 -8.01 -13.35
CA GLN A 21 20.56 -7.17 -13.40
C GLN A 21 19.72 -7.40 -14.68
N LYS A 22 20.38 -7.60 -15.83
CA LYS A 22 19.68 -7.81 -17.11
C LYS A 22 19.04 -9.19 -17.20
N GLY A 23 19.65 -10.22 -16.61
CA GLY A 23 19.25 -11.60 -16.86
C GLY A 23 18.66 -12.36 -15.66
N LEU A 24 18.70 -11.82 -14.43
CA LEU A 24 17.87 -12.32 -13.33
C LEU A 24 16.56 -11.53 -13.27
N ARG A 25 15.44 -12.26 -13.27
CA ARG A 25 14.10 -11.72 -13.02
C ARG A 25 13.59 -12.27 -11.69
N GLY A 26 12.96 -11.41 -10.90
CA GLY A 26 12.41 -11.77 -9.60
C GLY A 26 13.42 -11.65 -8.48
N SER A 27 13.21 -10.67 -7.62
CA SER A 27 13.82 -10.54 -6.30
C SER A 27 12.69 -10.32 -5.31
N GLY A 28 12.69 -11.06 -4.23
CA GLY A 28 11.68 -10.96 -3.19
C GLY A 28 12.23 -11.46 -1.88
N MET A 29 11.54 -11.10 -0.80
CA MET A 29 11.79 -11.67 0.50
C MET A 29 11.45 -13.16 0.47
N ILE A 30 12.25 -13.98 1.15
CA ILE A 30 12.01 -15.41 1.37
C ILE A 30 12.12 -15.70 2.86
N VAL A 31 11.54 -16.81 3.31
CA VAL A 31 11.85 -17.38 4.63
C VAL A 31 13.27 -17.92 4.57
N ASP A 32 14.23 -17.13 5.03
CA ASP A 32 15.66 -17.44 4.98
C ASP A 32 16.17 -18.12 6.26
N GLY A 33 15.33 -18.20 7.30
CA GLY A 33 15.69 -18.76 8.60
C GLY A 33 16.55 -17.83 9.46
N TRP A 34 16.78 -16.58 9.02
CA TRP A 34 17.61 -15.62 9.74
C TRP A 34 16.98 -14.23 9.87
N VAL A 35 16.78 -13.51 8.75
CA VAL A 35 16.11 -12.20 8.74
C VAL A 35 14.59 -12.40 8.83
N ILE A 36 14.07 -13.37 8.08
CA ILE A 36 12.68 -13.83 8.11
C ILE A 36 12.72 -15.30 8.53
N PRO A 37 12.62 -15.58 9.84
CA PRO A 37 12.89 -16.91 10.38
C PRO A 37 11.79 -17.93 10.08
N GLU A 38 10.57 -17.46 9.81
CA GLU A 38 9.39 -18.28 9.57
C GLU A 38 8.36 -17.52 8.70
N ASP A 39 7.26 -18.17 8.38
CA ASP A 39 6.16 -17.50 7.67
C ASP A 39 5.59 -16.33 8.50
N LEU A 40 5.30 -15.23 7.82
CA LEU A 40 4.74 -14.04 8.45
C LEU A 40 3.34 -14.31 9.03
N SER A 41 2.53 -15.17 8.38
CA SER A 41 1.21 -15.53 8.89
C SER A 41 1.32 -16.16 10.29
N VAL A 42 2.26 -17.10 10.47
CA VAL A 42 2.55 -17.73 11.76
C VAL A 42 3.06 -16.70 12.77
N THR A 43 3.98 -15.82 12.36
CA THR A 43 4.52 -14.76 13.23
C THR A 43 3.39 -13.89 13.81
N PHE A 44 2.49 -13.42 12.97
CA PHE A 44 1.38 -12.56 13.39
C PHE A 44 0.29 -13.32 14.15
N ALA A 45 -0.07 -14.54 13.72
CA ALA A 45 -1.05 -15.39 14.41
C ALA A 45 -0.59 -15.73 15.84
N GLN A 46 0.71 -15.93 16.05
CA GLN A 46 1.28 -16.24 17.35
C GLN A 46 1.74 -15.00 18.13
N SER A 47 1.37 -13.80 17.66
CA SER A 47 1.73 -12.52 18.30
C SER A 47 3.24 -12.44 18.57
N ARG A 48 4.08 -12.65 17.55
CA ARG A 48 5.54 -12.54 17.62
C ARG A 48 6.13 -11.34 16.87
N GLN A 49 5.31 -10.60 16.13
CA GLN A 49 5.73 -9.37 15.47
C GLN A 49 6.27 -8.33 16.48
N ASN A 50 7.03 -7.37 15.96
CA ASN A 50 7.67 -6.34 16.77
C ASN A 50 6.70 -5.58 17.67
N ASP A 51 7.17 -5.31 18.88
CA ASP A 51 6.38 -4.77 19.98
C ASP A 51 6.36 -3.24 19.98
N VAL A 52 5.81 -2.66 18.90
CA VAL A 52 5.87 -1.22 18.61
C VAL A 52 4.50 -0.63 18.32
N ASP A 53 4.33 0.64 18.66
CA ASP A 53 3.20 1.42 18.16
C ASP A 53 3.35 1.65 16.64
N VAL A 54 2.25 1.78 15.91
CA VAL A 54 2.26 1.94 14.45
C VAL A 54 1.38 3.10 13.98
N LEU A 55 1.86 3.82 12.97
CA LEU A 55 1.09 4.73 12.13
C LEU A 55 1.16 4.16 10.71
N VAL A 56 0.03 3.67 10.20
CA VAL A 56 -0.06 2.91 8.95
C VAL A 56 -1.26 3.36 8.14
N GLY A 57 -1.27 3.08 6.85
CA GLY A 57 -2.35 3.50 5.97
C GLY A 57 -2.01 3.28 4.51
N SER A 58 -2.97 3.63 3.66
CA SER A 58 -2.91 3.43 2.22
C SER A 58 -3.53 4.63 1.51
N ASN A 59 -3.29 4.70 0.22
CA ASN A 59 -3.89 5.70 -0.65
C ASN A 59 -5.19 5.15 -1.26
N LYS A 60 -6.07 6.06 -1.67
CA LYS A 60 -7.38 5.68 -2.21
C LYS A 60 -7.30 4.97 -3.55
N ASP A 61 -6.39 5.41 -4.41
CA ASP A 61 -6.28 4.98 -5.78
C ASP A 61 -4.92 4.28 -6.03
N GLU A 62 -4.36 3.58 -5.03
CA GLU A 62 -3.04 2.91 -5.08
C GLU A 62 -2.71 2.23 -6.41
N GLY A 63 -3.65 1.54 -7.06
CA GLY A 63 -3.39 0.80 -8.29
C GLY A 63 -3.25 1.63 -9.56
N THR A 64 -3.64 2.92 -9.58
CA THR A 64 -3.68 3.72 -10.82
C THR A 64 -2.31 4.04 -11.41
N PHE A 65 -1.21 3.84 -10.66
CA PHE A 65 0.16 3.90 -11.21
C PHE A 65 0.39 2.89 -12.34
N VAL A 66 -0.39 1.81 -12.40
CA VAL A 66 -0.35 0.84 -13.48
C VAL A 66 -1.11 1.38 -14.69
N LEU A 67 -0.42 2.15 -15.54
CA LEU A 67 -1.00 2.77 -16.73
C LEU A 67 -1.53 1.75 -17.76
N ARG A 68 -0.93 0.56 -17.82
CA ARG A 68 -1.35 -0.54 -18.69
C ARG A 68 -1.43 -1.82 -17.87
N GLY A 69 -2.64 -2.18 -17.48
CA GLY A 69 -2.94 -3.42 -16.77
C GLY A 69 -2.87 -4.67 -17.64
N PRO A 70 -3.20 -5.83 -17.07
CA PRO A 70 -3.26 -7.10 -17.80
C PRO A 70 -4.40 -7.12 -18.82
N THR A 71 -4.30 -8.02 -19.80
CA THR A 71 -5.46 -8.41 -20.63
C THR A 71 -6.48 -9.19 -19.79
N ALA A 72 -7.70 -9.36 -20.30
CA ALA A 72 -8.75 -10.15 -19.65
C ALA A 72 -8.27 -11.57 -19.33
N ASP A 73 -7.70 -12.27 -20.31
CA ASP A 73 -7.20 -13.63 -20.13
C ASP A 73 -6.08 -13.71 -19.10
N GLN A 74 -5.17 -12.73 -19.10
CA GLN A 74 -4.10 -12.65 -18.11
C GLN A 74 -4.64 -12.40 -16.70
N TRP A 75 -5.62 -11.52 -16.55
CA TRP A 75 -6.25 -11.25 -15.26
C TRP A 75 -6.97 -12.48 -14.72
N ILE A 76 -7.81 -13.12 -15.55
CA ILE A 76 -8.53 -14.34 -15.18
C ILE A 76 -7.55 -15.43 -14.77
N SER A 77 -6.49 -15.65 -15.56
CA SER A 77 -5.47 -16.66 -15.25
C SER A 77 -4.77 -16.38 -13.91
N ARG A 78 -4.38 -15.13 -13.65
CA ARG A 78 -3.76 -14.71 -12.38
C ARG A 78 -4.70 -14.89 -11.19
N VAL A 79 -5.97 -14.48 -11.35
CA VAL A 79 -6.98 -14.61 -10.29
C VAL A 79 -7.22 -16.08 -9.99
N ARG A 80 -7.40 -16.94 -11.00
CA ARG A 80 -7.60 -18.38 -10.80
C ARG A 80 -6.41 -19.03 -10.10
N ALA A 81 -5.19 -18.67 -10.48
CA ALA A 81 -3.98 -19.20 -9.86
C ALA A 81 -3.83 -18.77 -8.39
N ARG A 82 -4.18 -17.53 -8.05
CA ARG A 82 -4.02 -17.00 -6.69
C ARG A 82 -5.18 -17.36 -5.76
N TRP A 83 -6.41 -17.27 -6.25
CA TRP A 83 -7.63 -17.34 -5.44
C TRP A 83 -8.28 -18.71 -5.43
N GLY A 84 -7.90 -19.61 -6.36
CA GLY A 84 -8.41 -20.97 -6.42
C GLY A 84 -9.94 -21.02 -6.46
N ASP A 85 -10.53 -21.69 -5.48
CA ASP A 85 -11.97 -21.85 -5.27
C ASP A 85 -12.70 -20.55 -4.87
N LEU A 86 -11.98 -19.49 -4.47
CA LEU A 86 -12.55 -18.14 -4.26
C LEU A 86 -12.56 -17.31 -5.55
N ALA A 87 -11.97 -17.79 -6.64
CA ALA A 87 -11.77 -16.99 -7.85
C ALA A 87 -13.07 -16.51 -8.50
N ASP A 88 -14.15 -17.30 -8.48
CA ASP A 88 -15.45 -16.87 -9.03
C ASP A 88 -16.05 -15.71 -8.24
N ALA A 89 -16.00 -15.78 -6.90
CA ALA A 89 -16.45 -14.70 -6.03
C ALA A 89 -15.59 -13.44 -6.23
N TYR A 90 -14.29 -13.62 -6.43
CA TYR A 90 -13.36 -12.52 -6.69
C TYR A 90 -13.61 -11.86 -8.05
N LEU A 91 -13.75 -12.65 -9.13
CA LEU A 91 -14.04 -12.13 -10.48
C LEU A 91 -15.41 -11.45 -10.56
N LYS A 92 -16.37 -11.82 -9.70
CA LYS A 92 -17.64 -11.09 -9.58
C LYS A 92 -17.45 -9.67 -9.02
N LYS A 93 -16.47 -9.46 -8.15
CA LYS A 93 -16.15 -8.14 -7.57
C LYS A 93 -15.14 -7.34 -8.41
N TYR A 94 -14.31 -8.04 -9.19
CA TYR A 94 -13.27 -7.49 -10.08
C TYR A 94 -13.36 -8.14 -11.47
N PRO A 95 -14.38 -7.75 -12.27
CA PRO A 95 -14.70 -8.38 -13.55
C PRO A 95 -13.64 -8.14 -14.64
N ALA A 96 -13.70 -8.96 -15.69
CA ALA A 96 -12.78 -8.89 -16.83
C ALA A 96 -13.46 -9.35 -18.14
N GLY A 97 -14.62 -8.76 -18.44
CA GLY A 97 -15.31 -8.93 -19.72
C GLY A 97 -14.61 -8.24 -20.90
N SER A 98 -13.61 -7.40 -20.64
CA SER A 98 -12.71 -6.81 -21.65
C SER A 98 -11.34 -6.52 -21.06
N ASP A 99 -10.33 -6.28 -21.90
CA ASP A 99 -8.99 -5.86 -21.46
C ASP A 99 -9.03 -4.54 -20.66
N ALA A 100 -9.90 -3.61 -21.05
CA ALA A 100 -10.07 -2.34 -20.34
C ALA A 100 -10.67 -2.56 -18.94
N GLU A 101 -11.70 -3.41 -18.83
CA GLU A 101 -12.30 -3.76 -17.55
C GLU A 101 -11.32 -4.54 -16.66
N ALA A 102 -10.57 -5.48 -17.23
CA ALA A 102 -9.53 -6.23 -16.53
C ALA A 102 -8.43 -5.32 -15.97
N SER A 103 -7.99 -4.33 -16.77
CA SER A 103 -7.05 -3.31 -16.31
C SER A 103 -7.62 -2.53 -15.12
N ALA A 104 -8.83 -1.97 -15.23
CA ALA A 104 -9.47 -1.21 -14.15
C ALA A 104 -9.70 -2.06 -12.89
N SER A 105 -10.16 -3.30 -13.06
CA SER A 105 -10.33 -4.28 -11.98
C SER A 105 -9.03 -4.61 -11.28
N SER A 106 -7.92 -4.73 -12.02
CA SER A 106 -6.61 -4.99 -11.42
C SER A 106 -6.09 -3.80 -10.60
N GLN A 107 -6.37 -2.56 -11.01
CA GLN A 107 -6.02 -1.36 -10.25
C GLN A 107 -6.85 -1.27 -8.97
N ALA A 108 -8.17 -1.44 -9.07
CA ALA A 108 -9.06 -1.42 -7.90
C ALA A 108 -8.72 -2.53 -6.90
N ALA A 109 -8.43 -3.74 -7.39
CA ALA A 109 -7.98 -4.86 -6.58
C ALA A 109 -6.69 -4.56 -5.82
N PHE A 110 -5.72 -3.88 -6.44
CA PHE A 110 -4.49 -3.49 -5.77
C PHE A 110 -4.75 -2.47 -4.66
N SER A 111 -5.60 -1.47 -4.91
CA SER A 111 -6.03 -0.49 -3.90
C SER A 111 -6.74 -1.11 -2.72
N ASP A 112 -7.71 -1.99 -2.98
CA ASP A 112 -8.43 -2.70 -1.93
C ASP A 112 -7.46 -3.62 -1.14
N GLU A 113 -6.50 -4.28 -1.80
CA GLU A 113 -5.52 -5.14 -1.13
C GLU A 113 -4.53 -4.37 -0.22
N MET A 114 -4.01 -3.22 -0.67
CA MET A 114 -3.15 -2.38 0.18
C MET A 114 -3.92 -1.85 1.39
N THR A 115 -5.15 -1.40 1.16
CA THR A 115 -6.07 -0.97 2.23
C THR A 115 -6.31 -2.08 3.25
N TRP A 116 -6.56 -3.30 2.76
CA TRP A 116 -6.74 -4.48 3.59
C TRP A 116 -5.52 -4.77 4.47
N HIS A 117 -4.32 -4.82 3.88
CA HIS A 117 -3.08 -5.11 4.60
C HIS A 117 -2.81 -4.09 5.72
N MET A 118 -3.00 -2.79 5.45
CA MET A 118 -2.73 -1.74 6.43
C MET A 118 -3.73 -1.77 7.58
N ARG A 119 -5.00 -2.05 7.29
CA ARG A 119 -6.02 -2.28 8.32
C ARG A 119 -5.71 -3.53 9.15
N LEU A 120 -5.36 -4.65 8.51
CA LEU A 120 -5.01 -5.89 9.19
C LEU A 120 -3.81 -5.67 10.12
N TYR A 121 -2.78 -4.96 9.67
CA TYR A 121 -1.61 -4.68 10.50
C TYR A 121 -1.97 -3.79 11.71
N ALA A 122 -2.77 -2.75 11.52
CA ALA A 122 -3.29 -1.93 12.62
C ALA A 122 -4.09 -2.77 13.63
N GLU A 123 -4.95 -3.66 13.15
CA GLU A 123 -5.75 -4.56 13.99
C GLU A 123 -4.87 -5.53 14.80
N LEU A 124 -3.87 -6.14 14.17
CA LEU A 124 -2.96 -7.09 14.82
C LEU A 124 -2.09 -6.40 15.89
N GLN A 125 -1.67 -5.15 15.67
CA GLN A 125 -0.97 -4.37 16.70
C GLN A 125 -1.89 -3.95 17.85
N ALA A 126 -3.13 -3.56 17.54
CA ALA A 126 -4.12 -3.23 18.56
C ALA A 126 -4.45 -4.45 19.44
N LYS A 127 -4.59 -5.64 18.86
CA LYS A 127 -4.77 -6.91 19.60
C LYS A 127 -3.60 -7.23 20.54
N ARG A 128 -2.38 -6.81 20.19
CA ARG A 128 -1.18 -6.92 21.04
C ARG A 128 -1.16 -5.88 22.18
N GLY A 129 -2.13 -4.97 22.24
CA GLY A 129 -2.16 -3.86 23.20
C GLY A 129 -1.29 -2.67 22.82
N ARG A 130 -0.82 -2.60 21.56
CA ARG A 130 -0.06 -1.46 21.04
C ARG A 130 -0.98 -0.42 20.40
N ARG A 131 -0.54 0.83 20.37
CA ARG A 131 -1.30 1.91 19.72
C ARG A 131 -1.13 1.77 18.20
N ALA A 132 -2.24 1.74 17.49
CA ALA A 132 -2.26 1.80 16.04
C ALA A 132 -3.02 3.06 15.61
N TYR A 133 -2.51 3.77 14.61
CA TYR A 133 -3.16 4.92 13.99
C TYR A 133 -3.28 4.64 12.49
N LEU A 134 -4.52 4.56 12.00
CA LEU A 134 -4.80 4.24 10.60
C LEU A 134 -5.09 5.54 9.82
N TYR A 135 -4.47 5.73 8.66
CA TYR A 135 -4.83 6.78 7.71
C TYR A 135 -5.36 6.21 6.39
N TYR A 136 -6.09 7.07 5.67
CA TYR A 136 -6.47 6.83 4.29
C TYR A 136 -6.28 8.12 3.49
N PHE A 137 -5.29 8.11 2.59
CA PHE A 137 -4.94 9.29 1.78
C PHE A 137 -5.84 9.38 0.56
N THR A 138 -6.60 10.47 0.47
CA THR A 138 -7.64 10.67 -0.56
C THR A 138 -7.43 11.93 -1.38
N HIS A 139 -6.46 12.76 -0.99
CA HIS A 139 -6.10 13.97 -1.73
C HIS A 139 -5.54 13.59 -3.10
N GLU A 140 -6.05 14.23 -4.16
CA GLU A 140 -5.54 14.07 -5.52
C GLU A 140 -4.59 15.26 -5.80
N PRO A 141 -3.26 15.03 -5.86
CA PRO A 141 -2.32 16.12 -6.12
C PRO A 141 -2.58 16.77 -7.49
N PRO A 142 -2.32 18.08 -7.65
CA PRO A 142 -2.46 18.73 -8.95
C PRO A 142 -1.57 18.04 -9.99
N THR A 143 -2.07 17.90 -11.21
CA THR A 143 -1.42 17.17 -12.32
C THR A 143 -1.02 18.16 -13.42
N ASP A 144 0.12 17.94 -14.08
CA ASP A 144 0.51 18.75 -15.25
C ASP A 144 -0.46 18.49 -16.42
N PRO A 145 -0.81 19.51 -17.24
CA PRO A 145 -1.83 19.36 -18.30
C PRO A 145 -1.56 18.27 -19.34
N ASP A 146 -0.29 17.90 -19.56
CA ASP A 146 0.15 16.87 -20.51
C ASP A 146 0.32 15.48 -19.87
N LYS A 147 0.04 15.35 -18.57
CA LYS A 147 0.17 14.10 -17.81
C LYS A 147 -1.21 13.53 -17.46
N PRO A 148 -1.34 12.19 -17.39
CA PRO A 148 -2.55 11.58 -16.86
C PRO A 148 -2.69 11.91 -15.36
N ASN A 149 -3.90 12.28 -14.93
CA ASN A 149 -4.21 12.39 -13.51
C ASN A 149 -4.33 10.98 -12.92
N LEU A 150 -3.35 10.60 -12.10
CA LEU A 150 -3.31 9.31 -11.42
C LEU A 150 -4.02 9.34 -10.06
N ARG A 151 -4.56 10.49 -9.64
CA ARG A 151 -5.35 10.66 -8.42
C ARG A 151 -4.50 10.41 -7.17
N ALA A 152 -5.08 9.89 -6.10
CA ALA A 152 -4.35 9.43 -4.92
C ALA A 152 -3.65 8.09 -5.18
N THR A 153 -2.77 8.04 -6.18
CA THR A 153 -2.04 6.84 -6.60
C THR A 153 -0.98 6.42 -5.58
N HIS A 154 -0.40 5.24 -5.76
CA HIS A 154 0.75 4.78 -4.98
C HIS A 154 1.85 5.85 -4.91
N THR A 155 2.40 6.09 -3.72
CA THR A 155 3.45 7.09 -3.40
C THR A 155 3.03 8.56 -3.43
N ALA A 156 1.79 8.89 -3.80
CA ALA A 156 1.31 10.27 -3.93
C ALA A 156 1.36 11.08 -2.61
N GLU A 157 1.33 10.40 -1.46
CA GLU A 157 1.33 10.97 -0.12
C GLU A 157 2.74 11.33 0.38
N ILE A 158 3.78 10.67 -0.14
CA ILE A 158 5.18 10.82 0.31
C ILE A 158 5.62 12.29 0.36
N PRO A 159 5.41 13.13 -0.67
CA PRO A 159 5.82 14.53 -0.62
C PRO A 159 5.17 15.33 0.50
N TYR A 160 3.94 14.98 0.88
CA TYR A 160 3.21 15.61 1.97
C TYR A 160 3.75 15.14 3.32
N VAL A 161 4.05 13.85 3.48
CA VAL A 161 4.71 13.30 4.68
C VAL A 161 6.04 13.99 4.95
N PHE A 162 6.85 14.19 3.92
CA PHE A 162 8.17 14.84 4.03
C PHE A 162 8.11 16.37 4.07
N ASN A 163 6.92 16.99 3.97
CA ASN A 163 6.76 18.44 3.79
C ASN A 163 7.67 19.00 2.68
N ASN A 164 7.78 18.27 1.58
CA ASN A 164 8.74 18.56 0.52
C ASN A 164 8.09 18.38 -0.86
N LEU A 165 7.25 19.35 -1.23
CA LEU A 165 6.41 19.26 -2.43
C LEU A 165 7.18 19.51 -3.75
N LYS A 166 8.33 20.19 -3.72
CA LYS A 166 9.06 20.67 -4.93
C LYS A 166 9.86 19.66 -5.75
N PRO A 167 10.49 18.62 -5.19
CA PRO A 167 11.39 17.75 -5.96
C PRO A 167 10.70 17.04 -7.12
N VAL A 168 11.44 16.75 -8.19
CA VAL A 168 10.93 15.93 -9.29
C VAL A 168 10.60 14.53 -8.79
N ARG A 169 9.45 14.03 -9.20
CA ARG A 169 8.95 12.71 -8.84
C ARG A 169 9.54 11.67 -9.79
N VAL A 170 10.17 10.64 -9.23
CA VAL A 170 10.89 9.62 -10.00
C VAL A 170 10.03 8.40 -10.33
N TYR A 171 8.81 8.35 -9.79
CA TYR A 171 7.82 7.32 -10.06
C TYR A 171 6.68 7.91 -10.92
N PRO A 172 5.91 7.07 -11.64
CA PRO A 172 4.76 7.53 -12.40
C PRO A 172 3.67 7.99 -11.43
N ASP A 173 3.73 9.23 -10.98
CA ASP A 173 2.72 9.83 -10.09
C ASP A 173 1.85 10.88 -10.80
N GLY A 174 2.20 11.28 -12.03
CA GLY A 174 1.43 12.23 -12.87
C GLY A 174 1.33 13.65 -12.30
N SER A 175 1.68 13.83 -11.03
CA SER A 175 1.52 15.04 -10.25
C SER A 175 2.52 16.11 -10.68
N SER A 176 2.15 17.37 -10.45
CA SER A 176 2.96 18.55 -10.73
C SER A 176 3.56 19.08 -9.43
N PRO A 177 4.87 18.90 -9.19
CA PRO A 177 5.55 19.46 -8.02
C PRO A 177 5.44 20.98 -7.95
N GLU A 178 5.45 21.64 -9.11
CA GLU A 178 5.39 23.10 -9.22
C GLU A 178 4.01 23.63 -8.82
N LEU A 179 2.93 23.01 -9.31
CA LEU A 179 1.56 23.40 -8.94
C LEU A 179 1.29 23.10 -7.46
N ALA A 180 1.68 21.93 -6.97
CA ALA A 180 1.53 21.56 -5.56
C ALA A 180 2.29 22.53 -4.64
N ALA A 181 3.54 22.88 -4.98
CA ALA A 181 4.32 23.82 -4.17
C ALA A 181 3.77 25.25 -4.16
N LYS A 182 3.06 25.68 -5.21
CA LYS A 182 2.41 27.00 -5.30
C LYS A 182 1.05 27.03 -4.58
N SER A 183 0.35 25.91 -4.56
CA SER A 183 -0.95 25.76 -3.93
C SER A 183 -0.85 25.98 -2.41
N LYS A 184 -1.75 26.81 -1.87
CA LYS A 184 -1.82 27.02 -0.42
C LYS A 184 -2.39 25.79 0.28
N SER A 185 -3.43 25.17 -0.29
CA SER A 185 -4.06 23.99 0.30
C SER A 185 -3.09 22.82 0.40
N ASP A 186 -2.28 22.58 -0.62
CA ASP A 186 -1.26 21.52 -0.61
C ASP A 186 -0.18 21.77 0.46
N ARG A 187 0.28 23.01 0.58
CA ARG A 187 1.26 23.37 1.62
C ARG A 187 0.69 23.24 3.03
N ASP A 188 -0.54 23.69 3.25
CA ASP A 188 -1.20 23.53 4.55
C ASP A 188 -1.42 22.05 4.88
N LEU A 189 -1.80 21.23 3.88
CA LEU A 189 -1.98 19.79 4.02
C LEU A 189 -0.65 19.09 4.33
N ALA A 190 0.43 19.43 3.61
CA ALA A 190 1.77 18.89 3.84
C ALA A 190 2.29 19.23 5.24
N GLU A 191 2.07 20.47 5.70
CA GLU A 191 2.44 20.87 7.07
C GLU A 191 1.69 20.05 8.12
N ALA A 192 0.40 19.83 7.94
CA ALA A 192 -0.41 19.05 8.87
C ALA A 192 -0.02 17.56 8.87
N ILE A 193 0.12 16.94 7.69
CA ILE A 193 0.53 15.54 7.54
C ILE A 193 1.91 15.33 8.16
N SER A 194 2.89 16.17 7.81
CA SER A 194 4.24 16.06 8.36
C SER A 194 4.26 16.24 9.88
N SER A 195 3.45 17.16 10.42
CA SER A 195 3.31 17.35 11.86
C SER A 195 2.82 16.08 12.58
N TYR A 196 1.84 15.36 12.02
CA TYR A 196 1.39 14.08 12.59
C TYR A 196 2.53 13.05 12.65
N TRP A 197 3.31 12.93 11.57
CA TRP A 197 4.44 11.99 11.51
C TRP A 197 5.55 12.36 12.51
N VAL A 198 5.89 13.64 12.63
CA VAL A 198 6.90 14.12 13.57
C VAL A 198 6.45 13.91 15.03
N ASN A 199 5.19 14.21 15.35
CA ASN A 199 4.64 13.97 16.69
C ASN A 199 4.66 12.48 17.04
N PHE A 200 4.26 11.62 16.10
CA PHE A 200 4.29 10.17 16.28
C PHE A 200 5.72 9.66 16.48
N ALA A 201 6.68 10.11 15.67
CA ALA A 201 8.08 9.73 15.85
C ALA A 201 8.65 10.17 17.21
N ARG A 202 8.19 11.31 17.74
CA ARG A 202 8.64 11.86 19.02
C ARG A 202 8.01 11.19 20.24
N THR A 203 6.74 10.78 20.16
CA THR A 203 5.93 10.42 21.36
C THR A 203 5.09 9.14 21.19
N GLY A 204 5.02 8.60 19.98
CA GLY A 204 4.08 7.55 19.57
C GLY A 204 2.61 8.00 19.56
N ASP A 205 2.33 9.30 19.71
CA ASP A 205 1.01 9.91 19.53
C ASP A 205 1.12 10.95 18.39
N PRO A 206 0.36 10.83 17.29
CA PRO A 206 0.42 11.78 16.19
C PRO A 206 -0.20 13.15 16.57
N ASN A 207 -1.01 13.22 17.63
CA ASN A 207 -1.77 14.41 17.98
C ASN A 207 -0.90 15.58 18.44
N GLY A 208 -1.37 16.80 18.16
CA GLY A 208 -0.65 18.03 18.50
C GLY A 208 -1.53 19.28 18.39
N LYS A 209 -0.98 20.42 18.83
CA LYS A 209 -1.69 21.70 18.79
C LYS A 209 -2.02 22.09 17.36
N GLY A 210 -3.28 22.45 17.10
CA GLY A 210 -3.74 22.90 15.78
C GLY A 210 -4.07 21.78 14.78
N LEU A 211 -3.93 20.52 15.20
CA LEU A 211 -4.28 19.34 14.40
C LEU A 211 -5.63 18.77 14.83
N ALA A 212 -6.35 18.18 13.87
CA ALA A 212 -7.54 17.38 14.20
C ALA A 212 -7.13 16.16 15.04
N ALA A 213 -7.95 15.81 16.02
CA ALA A 213 -7.67 14.66 16.88
C ALA A 213 -7.76 13.35 16.08
N TRP A 214 -6.65 12.63 16.00
CA TRP A 214 -6.53 11.32 15.39
C TRP A 214 -6.74 10.24 16.46
N PRO A 215 -7.84 9.47 16.41
CA PRO A 215 -8.10 8.43 17.38
C PRO A 215 -7.19 7.22 17.17
N VAL A 216 -6.88 6.53 18.27
CA VAL A 216 -6.26 5.20 18.23
C VAL A 216 -7.24 4.21 17.59
N TYR A 217 -6.79 3.47 16.59
CA TYR A 217 -7.49 2.33 16.01
C TYR A 217 -7.59 1.21 17.06
N ARG A 218 -8.81 0.72 17.31
CA ARG A 218 -9.09 -0.27 18.37
C ARG A 218 -9.33 -1.65 17.79
N ASP A 219 -10.29 -1.74 16.89
CA ASP A 219 -10.75 -2.98 16.29
C ASP A 219 -11.42 -2.64 14.96
N ARG A 220 -11.73 -3.68 14.18
CA ARG A 220 -12.39 -3.53 12.89
C ARG A 220 -13.81 -2.96 12.98
N ALA A 221 -14.58 -3.35 14.00
CA ALA A 221 -15.99 -3.00 14.09
C ALA A 221 -16.22 -1.50 14.38
N THR A 222 -15.32 -0.89 15.14
CA THR A 222 -15.38 0.53 15.52
C THR A 222 -14.22 1.35 14.96
N GLY A 223 -13.36 0.72 14.16
CA GLY A 223 -12.12 1.27 13.63
C GLY A 223 -12.36 2.54 12.83
N ARG A 224 -11.58 3.57 13.14
CA ARG A 224 -11.60 4.86 12.44
C ARG A 224 -10.26 5.11 11.76
N ALA A 225 -10.31 5.82 10.64
CA ALA A 225 -9.13 6.29 9.94
C ALA A 225 -9.11 7.82 9.90
N MET A 226 -7.91 8.39 9.92
CA MET A 226 -7.69 9.79 9.52
C MET A 226 -7.72 9.85 8.00
N ILE A 227 -8.69 10.56 7.45
CA ILE A 227 -8.78 10.84 6.02
C ILE A 227 -7.87 12.02 5.71
N LEU A 228 -6.80 11.75 4.97
CA LEU A 228 -5.84 12.75 4.51
C LEU A 228 -6.27 13.21 3.11
N GLY A 229 -7.33 14.01 3.06
CA GLY A 229 -7.90 14.60 1.84
C GLY A 229 -7.76 16.11 1.79
N ASP A 230 -8.55 16.76 0.94
CA ASP A 230 -8.66 18.24 0.88
C ASP A 230 -9.13 18.84 2.21
N ARG A 231 -9.79 18.01 3.03
CA ARG A 231 -10.07 18.26 4.44
C ARG A 231 -9.62 17.07 5.25
N LEU A 232 -9.05 17.34 6.42
CA LEU A 232 -8.72 16.33 7.41
C LEU A 232 -10.00 15.95 8.18
N THR A 233 -10.45 14.71 8.00
CA THR A 233 -11.64 14.19 8.69
C THR A 233 -11.33 12.86 9.35
N ILE A 234 -12.10 12.49 10.38
CA ILE A 234 -12.06 11.15 10.94
C ILE A 234 -13.30 10.42 10.45
N GLU A 235 -13.12 9.33 9.74
CA GLU A 235 -14.20 8.51 9.19
C GLU A 235 -14.06 7.06 9.63
N ALA A 236 -15.06 6.23 9.31
CA ALA A 236 -14.92 4.79 9.46
C ALA A 236 -13.72 4.33 8.61
N ALA A 237 -12.90 3.44 9.16
CA ALA A 237 -11.84 2.83 8.39
C ALA A 237 -12.44 2.11 7.17
N PRO A 238 -11.80 2.15 5.99
CA PRO A 238 -12.30 1.41 4.84
C PRO A 238 -12.53 -0.07 5.16
N ASP A 239 -13.78 -0.49 5.11
CA ASP A 239 -14.21 -1.87 5.30
C ASP A 239 -15.44 -2.11 4.42
N ASN A 240 -15.25 -2.84 3.33
CA ASN A 240 -16.25 -3.10 2.31
C ASN A 240 -16.31 -4.61 2.03
N GLU A 241 -17.35 -5.06 1.33
CA GLU A 241 -17.51 -6.49 1.03
C GLU A 241 -16.36 -7.10 0.21
N LYS A 242 -15.60 -6.28 -0.54
CA LYS A 242 -14.44 -6.78 -1.28
C LYS A 242 -13.28 -7.10 -0.33
N LEU A 243 -13.09 -6.30 0.70
CA LEU A 243 -12.08 -6.51 1.75
C LEU A 243 -12.32 -7.86 2.49
N ALA A 244 -13.58 -8.31 2.61
CA ALA A 244 -13.91 -9.61 3.19
C ALA A 244 -13.40 -10.82 2.39
N LEU A 245 -13.17 -10.67 1.07
CA LEU A 245 -12.57 -11.75 0.28
C LEU A 245 -11.11 -11.99 0.67
N TYR A 246 -10.37 -10.94 0.99
CA TYR A 246 -8.98 -11.06 1.45
C TYR A 246 -8.90 -11.71 2.83
N ASP A 247 -9.85 -11.41 3.72
CA ASP A 247 -9.97 -12.12 5.01
C ASP A 247 -10.14 -13.63 4.79
N ALA A 248 -11.01 -14.03 3.86
CA ALA A 248 -11.26 -15.44 3.53
C ALA A 248 -10.04 -16.11 2.89
N LEU A 249 -9.29 -15.40 2.04
CA LEU A 249 -8.05 -15.89 1.46
C LEU A 249 -6.97 -16.09 2.53
N TYR A 250 -6.82 -15.12 3.44
CA TYR A 250 -5.84 -15.16 4.52
C TYR A 250 -6.12 -16.28 5.51
N ALA A 251 -7.37 -16.47 5.92
CA ALA A 251 -7.77 -17.56 6.81
C ALA A 251 -7.48 -18.97 6.27
N LYS A 252 -7.31 -19.13 4.94
CA LYS A 252 -6.87 -20.39 4.33
C LYS A 252 -5.36 -20.62 4.41
N GLN A 253 -4.57 -19.57 4.58
CA GLN A 253 -3.12 -19.65 4.73
C GLN A 253 -2.71 -19.93 6.19
N ASP A 254 -3.62 -19.71 7.13
CA ASP A 254 -3.44 -20.01 8.56
C ASP A 254 -3.80 -21.47 8.94
N ASN A 255 -4.38 -22.25 8.02
CA ASN A 255 -4.74 -23.67 8.19
C ASN A 255 -3.83 -24.59 7.37
#